data_AF-A0A1W1ZC03-F1
#
_entry.id   AF-A0A1W1ZC03-F1
#
_cell.length_a   1.000
_cell.length_b   1.000
_cell.length_c   1.000
_cell.angle_alpha   90.00
_cell.angle_beta   90.00
_cell.angle_gamma   90.00
#
_symmetry.space_group_name_H-M   'P 1'
#
loop_
_entity.id
_entity.type
_entity.pdbx_description
1 polymer ?
#
loop_
_entity_poly.entity_id
_entity_poly.type
_entity_poly.pdbx_seq_one_letter_code
_entity_poly.pdbx_strand_id
1 'polypeptide(L)'
;MGWFDDRERDDGYTAFVTSASPALVRTAWFLTGDVHAAEELVQATLVKLYVAWPRVRRGEVLGISVGAVRSAAYRGMARLRTHLETPKEGLS
;
A
#
# COMPACT_ATOMS: atom_id res chain seq x y z
N MET A 1 -20.74 21.31 -1.31
CA MET A 1 -21.05 20.20 -2.26
C MET A 1 -19.79 19.34 -2.41
N GLY A 2 -19.45 18.49 -1.42
CA GLY A 2 -18.14 17.77 -1.34
C GLY A 2 -18.19 16.26 -1.63
N TRP A 3 -19.39 15.67 -1.67
CA TRP A 3 -19.60 14.21 -1.77
C TRP A 3 -19.21 13.57 -3.12
N PHE A 4 -18.93 14.39 -4.14
CA PHE A 4 -18.52 13.91 -5.46
C PHE A 4 -16.99 13.70 -5.54
N ASP A 5 -16.18 14.55 -4.89
CA ASP A 5 -14.71 14.40 -4.85
C ASP A 5 -14.30 13.15 -4.07
N ASP A 6 -14.99 12.87 -2.97
CA ASP A 6 -14.72 11.69 -2.14
C ASP A 6 -15.02 10.39 -2.89
N ARG A 7 -16.14 10.31 -3.62
CA ARG A 7 -16.45 9.11 -4.43
C ARG A 7 -15.46 8.92 -5.57
N GLU A 8 -15.13 9.97 -6.31
CA GLU A 8 -14.18 9.85 -7.43
C GLU A 8 -12.77 9.48 -6.95
N ARG A 9 -12.38 9.99 -5.77
CA ARG A 9 -11.16 9.59 -5.07
C ARG A 9 -11.20 8.11 -4.68
N ASP A 10 -12.29 7.67 -4.05
CA ASP A 10 -12.46 6.30 -3.57
C ASP A 10 -12.52 5.30 -4.74
N ASP A 11 -13.20 5.65 -5.83
CA ASP A 11 -13.28 4.83 -7.05
C ASP A 11 -11.90 4.67 -7.70
N GLY A 12 -11.17 5.78 -7.86
CA GLY A 12 -9.82 5.75 -8.40
C GLY A 12 -8.86 4.94 -7.53
N TYR A 13 -8.95 5.09 -6.20
CA TYR A 13 -8.15 4.31 -5.26
C TYR A 13 -8.48 2.83 -5.36
N THR A 14 -9.78 2.49 -5.40
CA THR A 14 -10.27 1.12 -5.51
C THR A 14 -9.79 0.45 -6.80
N ALA A 15 -9.84 1.16 -7.93
CA ALA A 15 -9.34 0.65 -9.20
C ALA A 15 -7.83 0.37 -9.14
N PHE A 16 -7.05 1.29 -8.58
CA PHE A 16 -5.61 1.10 -8.40
C PHE A 16 -5.32 -0.09 -7.49
N VAL A 17 -5.94 -0.16 -6.30
CA VAL A 17 -5.71 -1.22 -5.32
C VAL A 17 -6.10 -2.57 -5.89
N THR A 18 -7.25 -2.68 -6.55
CA THR A 18 -7.67 -3.91 -7.23
C THR A 18 -6.60 -4.42 -8.19
N SER A 19 -5.95 -3.53 -8.93
CA SER A 19 -4.86 -3.89 -9.85
C SER A 19 -3.52 -4.23 -9.16
N ALA A 20 -3.23 -3.60 -8.02
CA ALA A 20 -1.93 -3.67 -7.36
C ALA A 20 -1.86 -4.75 -6.27
N SER A 21 -2.98 -5.06 -5.61
CA SER A 21 -3.06 -5.94 -4.44
C SER A 21 -2.41 -7.31 -4.64
N PRO A 22 -2.61 -8.06 -5.74
CA PRO A 22 -2.00 -9.38 -5.91
C PRO A 22 -0.46 -9.34 -5.93
N ALA A 23 0.14 -8.24 -6.38
CA ALA A 23 1.59 -8.08 -6.37
C ALA A 23 2.10 -7.63 -4.98
N LEU A 24 1.35 -6.77 -4.28
CA LEU A 24 1.67 -6.33 -2.93
C LEU A 24 1.65 -7.50 -1.94
N VAL A 25 0.61 -8.33 -1.97
CA VAL A 25 0.47 -9.52 -1.09
C VAL A 25 1.60 -10.50 -1.31
N ARG A 26 1.92 -10.84 -2.57
CA ARG A 26 3.06 -11.72 -2.88
C ARG A 26 4.38 -11.16 -2.36
N THR A 27 4.62 -9.86 -2.56
CA THR A 27 5.83 -9.20 -2.07
C THR A 27 5.91 -9.22 -0.55
N ALA A 28 4.81 -8.90 0.13
CA ALA A 28 4.75 -8.91 1.59
C ALA A 28 5.03 -10.31 2.14
N TRP A 29 4.42 -11.35 1.56
CA TRP A 29 4.68 -12.74 1.94
C TRP A 29 6.15 -13.14 1.77
N PHE A 30 6.78 -12.78 0.65
CA PHE A 30 8.23 -13.01 0.45
C PHE A 30 9.11 -12.26 1.46
N LEU A 31 8.66 -11.09 1.91
CA LEU A 31 9.40 -10.24 2.83
C LEU A 31 9.28 -10.69 4.29
N THR A 32 8.14 -11.25 4.69
CA THR A 32 7.85 -11.61 6.08
C THR A 32 7.99 -13.10 6.36
N GLY A 33 7.71 -13.97 5.38
CA GLY A 33 7.62 -15.42 5.58
C GLY A 33 6.46 -15.86 6.49
N ASP A 34 5.60 -14.93 6.91
CA ASP A 34 4.47 -15.13 7.83
C ASP A 34 3.21 -14.46 7.26
N VAL A 35 2.08 -15.16 7.32
CA VAL A 35 0.82 -14.73 6.71
C VAL A 35 0.25 -13.51 7.42
N HIS A 36 0.21 -13.51 8.75
CA HIS A 36 -0.34 -12.39 9.51
C HIS A 36 0.53 -11.14 9.38
N ALA A 37 1.85 -11.27 9.46
CA ALA A 37 2.76 -10.17 9.23
C ALA A 37 2.67 -9.63 7.79
N ALA A 38 2.43 -10.50 6.80
CA ALA A 38 2.22 -10.07 5.42
C ALA A 38 0.92 -9.26 5.27
N GLU A 39 -0.17 -9.71 5.90
CA GLU A 39 -1.45 -9.02 5.91
C GLU A 39 -1.33 -7.62 6.54
N GLU A 40 -0.71 -7.52 7.72
CA GLU A 40 -0.46 -6.23 8.39
C GLU A 40 0.39 -5.31 7.53
N LEU A 41 1.44 -5.84 6.89
CA LEU A 41 2.31 -5.07 6.02
C LEU A 41 1.58 -4.51 4.80
N VAL A 42 0.70 -5.31 4.18
CA VAL A 42 -0.15 -4.87 3.06
C VAL A 42 -1.13 -3.80 3.53
N GLN A 43 -1.84 -4.03 4.63
CA GLN A 43 -2.80 -3.08 5.18
C GLN A 43 -2.14 -1.73 5.50
N ALA A 44 -1.01 -1.74 6.21
CA ALA A 44 -0.27 -0.52 6.54
C ALA A 44 0.18 0.24 5.28
N THR A 45 0.55 -0.47 4.22
CA THR A 45 0.94 0.12 2.95
C THR A 45 -0.25 0.75 2.23
N LEU A 46 -1.39 0.06 2.17
CA LEU A 46 -2.62 0.54 1.54
C LEU A 46 -3.19 1.76 2.27
N VAL A 47 -3.20 1.76 3.61
CA VAL A 47 -3.62 2.92 4.41
C VAL A 47 -2.77 4.16 4.11
N LYS A 48 -1.44 4.01 4.08
CA LYS A 48 -0.53 5.11 3.73
C LYS A 48 -0.75 5.61 2.30
N LEU A 49 -1.03 4.69 1.37
CA LEU A 49 -1.34 5.04 -0.01
C LEU A 49 -2.65 5.81 -0.10
N TYR A 50 -3.71 5.41 0.61
CA TYR A 50 -4.98 6.11 0.63
C TYR A 50 -4.82 7.58 1.09
N VAL A 51 -4.06 7.80 2.17
CA VAL A 51 -3.76 9.15 2.67
C VAL A 51 -2.97 9.99 1.65
N ALA A 52 -2.07 9.35 0.88
CA ALA A 52 -1.30 10.00 -0.17
C ALA A 52 -2.06 10.15 -1.51
N TRP A 53 -3.19 9.45 -1.68
CA TRP A 53 -3.92 9.30 -2.93
C TRP A 53 -4.26 10.61 -3.67
N PRO A 54 -4.74 11.69 -3.03
CA PRO A 54 -4.97 12.95 -3.74
C PRO A 54 -3.70 13.54 -4.39
N ARG A 55 -2.52 13.30 -3.81
CA ARG A 55 -1.23 13.71 -4.43
C ARG A 55 -0.85 12.79 -5.59
N VAL A 56 -1.16 11.51 -5.48
CA VAL A 56 -0.92 10.52 -6.55
C VAL A 56 -1.74 10.86 -7.78
N ARG A 57 -3.05 11.10 -7.63
CA ARG A 57 -3.94 11.51 -8.72
C ARG A 57 -3.47 12.81 -9.38
N ARG A 58 -3.07 13.81 -8.56
CA ARG A 58 -2.49 15.05 -9.09
C ARG A 58 -1.19 14.77 -9.86
N GLY A 59 -0.35 13.86 -9.37
CA GLY A 59 0.86 13.42 -10.04
C GLY A 59 0.58 12.74 -11.39
N GLU A 60 -0.43 11.88 -11.46
CA GLU A 60 -0.87 11.22 -12.69
C GLU A 60 -1.33 12.24 -13.74
N VAL A 61 -2.12 13.25 -13.33
CA VAL A 61 -2.50 14.40 -14.17
C VAL A 61 -1.27 15.17 -14.67
N LEU A 62 -0.19 15.19 -13.88
CA LEU A 62 1.10 15.80 -14.23
C LEU A 62 2.05 14.84 -14.97
N GLY A 63 1.61 13.63 -15.35
CA GLY A 63 2.39 12.66 -16.10
C GLY A 63 3.28 11.72 -15.28
N ILE A 64 3.13 11.66 -13.95
CA ILE A 64 3.80 10.66 -13.12
C ILE A 64 3.20 9.29 -13.41
N SER A 65 4.04 8.32 -13.75
CA SER A 65 3.58 6.99 -14.13
C SER A 65 3.07 6.19 -12.92
N VAL A 66 2.06 5.35 -13.16
CA VAL A 66 1.58 4.32 -12.23
C VAL A 66 2.72 3.42 -11.74
N GLY A 67 3.74 3.21 -12.58
CA GLY A 67 4.96 2.48 -12.22
C GLY A 67 5.73 3.13 -11.05
N ALA A 68 5.84 4.46 -11.04
CA ALA A 68 6.52 5.18 -9.96
C ALA A 68 5.77 5.06 -8.61
N VAL A 69 4.44 5.08 -8.65
CA VAL A 69 3.58 4.87 -7.47
C VAL A 69 3.79 3.46 -6.91
N ARG A 70 3.81 2.45 -7.79
CA ARG A 70 4.07 1.05 -7.42
C ARG A 70 5.46 0.88 -6.80
N SER A 71 6.49 1.48 -7.40
CA SER A 71 7.85 1.45 -6.83
C SER A 71 7.92 2.12 -5.46
N ALA A 72 7.19 3.21 -5.24
CA ALA A 72 7.10 3.86 -3.94
C ALA A 72 6.41 2.98 -2.90
N ALA A 73 5.33 2.28 -3.28
CA ALA A 73 4.65 1.33 -2.40
C ALA A 73 5.58 0.16 -2.00
N TYR A 74 6.34 -0.40 -2.95
CA TYR A 74 7.30 -1.47 -2.66
C TYR A 74 8.43 -1.03 -1.72
N ARG A 75 8.99 0.17 -1.92
CA ARG A 75 9.96 0.74 -0.97
C ARG A 75 9.36 1.01 0.41
N GLY A 76 8.09 1.43 0.43
CA GLY A 76 7.30 1.57 1.65
C GLY A 76 7.19 0.26 2.43
N MET A 77 6.86 -0.85 1.76
CA MET A 77 6.81 -2.19 2.38
C MET A 77 8.17 -2.63 2.91
N ALA A 78 9.24 -2.46 2.14
CA ALA A 78 10.58 -2.83 2.59
C ALA A 78 10.99 -2.08 3.87
N ARG A 79 10.61 -0.81 4.01
CA ARG A 79 10.84 0.00 5.21
C ARG A 79 9.87 -0.30 6.35
N LEU A 80 8.62 -0.63 6.04
CA LEU A 80 7.64 -1.04 7.07
C LEU A 80 8.01 -2.38 7.68
N ARG A 81 8.53 -3.32 6.88
CA ARG A 81 9.00 -4.62 7.35
C ARG A 81 10.03 -4.50 8.46
N THR A 82 10.97 -3.55 8.38
CA THR A 82 11.99 -3.39 9.45
C THR A 82 11.39 -2.99 10.80
N HIS A 83 10.14 -2.51 10.83
CA HIS A 83 9.42 -2.21 12.06
C HIS A 83 8.54 -3.37 12.56
N LEU A 84 8.30 -4.40 11.72
CA LEU A 84 7.53 -5.60 12.09
C LEU A 84 8.42 -6.71 12.67
N GLU A 85 9.75 -6.51 12.73
CA GLU A 85 10.66 -7.34 13.51
C GLU A 85 10.44 -7.05 15.01
N THR A 86 9.33 -7.52 15.55
CA THR A 86 9.15 -7.68 16.99
C THR A 86 9.44 -9.14 17.30
N PRO A 87 10.38 -9.48 18.20
CA PRO A 87 10.60 -10.85 18.60
C PRO A 87 9.29 -11.47 19.10
N LYS A 88 8.95 -12.65 18.57
CA LYS A 88 8.13 -13.63 19.30
C LYS A 88 8.98 -14.18 20.46
N GLU A 89 9.29 -13.31 21.42
CA GLU A 89 9.73 -13.72 22.75
C GLU A 89 8.49 -14.07 23.56
N GLY A 90 8.42 -15.32 24.02
CA GLY A 90 7.45 -15.78 24.99
C GLY A 90 6.20 -16.41 24.40
N LEU A 91 6.33 -17.65 23.93
CA LEU A 91 5.32 -18.71 24.09
C LEU A 91 6.07 -20.05 23.99
N SER A 92 6.77 -20.36 25.09
CA SER A 92 7.03 -21.74 25.54
C SER A 92 5.89 -22.19 26.44
#